data_AF-A0A520HI26-F1
#
_entry.id   AF-A0A520HI26-F1
#
_cell.length_a   1.000
_cell.length_b   1.000
_cell.length_c   1.000
_cell.angle_alpha   90.00
_cell.angle_beta   90.00
_cell.angle_gamma   90.00
#
_symmetry.space_group_name_H-M   'P 1'
#
loop_
_entity.id
_entity.type
_entity.pdbx_description
1 polymer ?
#
loop_
_entity_poly.entity_id
_entity_poly.type
_entity_poly.pdbx_seq_one_letter_code
_entity_poly.pdbx_strand_id
1 'polypeptide(L)' 'ISNRASSCAHCSRSAIMSGEMAFRLATPDMMADLLQCAHDDARLLIDRDGGLEGPRGQAARTALYLFDRDAGVALLRSG' A
#
# COMPACT_ATOMS: atom_id res chain seq x y z
N ILE A 1 47.86 -19.36 -25.16
CA ILE A 1 48.13 -18.53 -23.97
C ILE A 1 47.26 -17.27 -24.11
N SER A 2 45.97 -17.39 -23.75
CA SER A 2 45.29 -16.65 -22.65
C SER A 2 45.52 -15.13 -22.71
N ASN A 3 44.53 -14.26 -22.88
CA ASN A 3 43.39 -14.14 -21.95
C ASN A 3 42.19 -13.42 -22.61
N ARG A 4 41.07 -14.13 -22.69
CA ARG A 4 39.72 -13.58 -22.85
C ARG A 4 39.20 -13.34 -21.43
N ALA A 5 39.16 -12.09 -20.98
CA ALA A 5 38.67 -11.74 -19.64
C ALA A 5 37.90 -10.41 -19.61
N SER A 6 37.07 -10.14 -20.63
CA SER A 6 36.23 -8.93 -20.72
C SER A 6 34.73 -9.20 -20.59
N SER A 7 34.31 -10.33 -20.01
CA SER A 7 32.88 -10.63 -19.88
C SER A 7 32.60 -11.43 -18.61
N CYS A 8 32.61 -10.76 -17.46
CA CYS A 8 31.82 -11.20 -16.30
C CYS A 8 31.66 -10.06 -15.27
N ALA A 9 31.29 -8.85 -15.71
CA ALA A 9 30.79 -7.80 -14.81
C ALA A 9 29.25 -7.83 -14.69
N HIS A 10 28.64 -8.98 -15.04
CA HIS A 10 27.19 -9.17 -15.13
C HIS A 10 26.61 -9.99 -13.96
N CYS A 11 27.42 -10.47 -13.00
CA CYS A 11 26.94 -11.39 -11.96
C CYS A 11 27.43 -11.06 -10.54
N SER A 12 27.32 -9.80 -10.11
CA SER A 12 27.64 -9.41 -8.72
C SER A 12 26.75 -8.31 -8.13
N ARG A 13 25.54 -8.12 -8.66
CA ARG A 13 24.49 -7.30 -8.02
C ARG A 13 23.18 -8.09 -7.77
N SER A 14 23.33 -9.39 -7.52
CA SER A 14 22.29 -10.24 -6.92
C SER A 14 22.56 -10.42 -5.42
N ALA A 15 22.70 -9.31 -4.72
CA ALA A 15 22.49 -9.22 -3.28
C ALA A 15 21.49 -8.08 -3.20
N ILE A 16 20.19 -8.29 -2.95
CA ILE A 16 19.58 -8.92 -1.77
C ILE A 16 18.08 -9.07 -2.08
N MET A 17 17.59 -10.30 -2.11
CA MET A 17 16.16 -10.64 -2.35
C MET A 17 15.33 -10.66 -1.06
N SER A 18 15.83 -10.06 0.04
CA SER A 18 15.08 -9.73 1.26
C SER A 18 16.07 -9.06 2.22
N GLY A 19 15.78 -7.86 2.74
CA GLY A 19 16.34 -7.45 4.03
C GLY A 19 17.03 -6.10 4.17
N GLU A 20 17.57 -5.48 3.11
CA GLU A 20 18.18 -4.15 3.23
C GLU A 20 17.72 -3.21 2.11
N MET A 21 16.42 -2.92 2.17
CA MET A 21 15.88 -1.73 1.53
C MET A 21 16.02 -0.60 2.57
N ALA A 22 16.82 0.42 2.27
CA ALA A 22 16.71 1.67 3.00
C ALA A 22 15.24 2.11 2.96
N PHE A 23 14.54 2.05 4.09
CA PHE A 23 13.12 2.36 4.16
C PHE A 23 12.95 3.85 3.84
N ARG A 24 12.59 4.14 2.59
CA ARG A 24 12.34 5.51 2.15
C ARG A 24 10.90 5.85 2.52
N LEU A 25 10.75 6.62 3.60
CA LEU A 25 9.46 7.18 3.98
C LEU A 25 8.96 8.11 2.86
N ALA A 26 7.71 7.95 2.46
CA ALA A 26 7.05 8.88 1.56
C ALA A 26 6.86 10.23 2.27
N THR A 27 7.10 11.33 1.57
CA THR A 27 6.77 12.66 2.08
C THR A 27 5.28 12.92 1.92
N PRO A 28 4.66 13.75 2.77
CA PRO A 28 3.23 14.07 2.67
C PRO A 28 2.81 14.54 1.27
N ASP A 29 3.66 15.33 0.60
CA ASP A 29 3.41 15.82 -0.75
C ASP A 29 3.30 14.70 -1.79
N MET A 30 4.06 13.61 -1.62
CA MET A 30 3.99 12.43 -2.50
C MET A 30 2.69 11.64 -2.32
N MET A 31 1.98 11.85 -1.22
CA MET A 31 0.78 11.11 -0.87
C MET A 31 -0.50 11.91 -1.11
N ALA A 32 -0.41 13.20 -1.45
CA ALA A 32 -1.55 14.09 -1.56
C ALA A 32 -2.65 13.55 -2.50
N ASP A 33 -2.27 13.14 -3.71
CA ASP A 33 -3.23 12.60 -4.70
C ASP A 33 -3.83 11.25 -4.26
N LEU A 34 -3.02 10.42 -3.60
CA LEU A 34 -3.46 9.12 -3.08
C LEU A 34 -4.43 9.30 -1.90
N LEU A 35 -4.19 10.29 -1.04
CA LEU A 35 -5.08 10.61 0.07
C LEU A 35 -6.44 11.09 -0.44
N GLN A 36 -6.49 11.95 -1.47
CA GLN A 36 -7.74 12.39 -2.06
C GLN A 36 -8.52 11.22 -2.65
N CYS A 37 -7.87 10.39 -3.46
CA CYS A 37 -8.49 9.20 -4.05
C CYS A 37 -9.04 8.24 -2.97
N ALA A 38 -8.27 7.96 -1.92
CA ALA A 38 -8.71 7.11 -0.82
C ALA A 38 -9.90 7.71 -0.04
N HIS A 39 -9.91 9.03 0.14
CA HIS A 39 -11.01 9.73 0.79
C HIS A 39 -12.30 9.68 -0.04
N ASP A 40 -12.21 9.90 -1.35
CA ASP A 40 -13.34 9.78 -2.27
C ASP A 40 -13.90 8.35 -2.28
N ASP A 41 -13.03 7.34 -2.26
CA ASP A 41 -13.48 5.94 -2.24
C ASP A 41 -14.17 5.58 -0.91
N ALA A 42 -13.65 6.08 0.21
CA ALA A 42 -14.31 5.94 1.51
C ALA A 42 -15.68 6.62 1.55
N ARG A 43 -15.81 7.79 0.90
CA ARG A 43 -17.08 8.50 0.79
C ARG A 43 -18.07 7.76 -0.10
N LEU A 44 -17.63 7.24 -1.25
CA LEU A 44 -18.47 6.40 -2.12
C LEU A 44 -18.93 5.13 -1.42
N LEU A 45 -18.08 4.54 -0.58
CA LEU A 45 -18.45 3.36 0.22
C LEU A 45 -19.63 3.67 1.16
N ILE A 46 -19.65 4.85 1.79
CA ILE A 46 -20.75 5.29 2.65
C ILE A 46 -21.97 5.67 1.81
N ASP A 47 -21.81 6.62 0.88
CA ASP A 47 -22.90 7.27 0.15
C ASP A 47 -23.61 6.31 -0.82
N ARG A 48 -22.86 5.39 -1.46
CA ARG A 48 -23.38 4.52 -2.53
C ARG A 48 -23.53 3.07 -2.10
N ASP A 49 -22.55 2.54 -1.37
CA ASP A 49 -22.50 1.10 -1.06
C ASP A 49 -23.15 0.77 0.31
N GLY A 50 -23.75 1.77 0.97
CA GLY A 50 -24.52 1.61 2.22
C GLY A 50 -23.63 1.39 3.45
N GLY A 51 -22.38 1.81 3.40
CA GLY A 51 -21.42 1.67 4.49
C GLY A 51 -20.81 0.28 4.58
N LEU A 52 -20.81 -0.31 5.78
CA LEU A 52 -19.98 -1.48 6.10
C LEU A 52 -20.71 -2.83 6.04
N GLU A 53 -21.96 -2.86 5.60
CA GLU A 53 -22.80 -4.08 5.63
C GLU A 53 -22.70 -4.87 4.32
N GLY A 54 -22.60 -4.19 3.18
CA GLY A 54 -22.49 -4.80 1.86
C GLY A 54 -21.15 -5.50 1.61
N PRO A 55 -21.00 -6.23 0.48
CA PRO A 55 -19.80 -6.99 0.16
C PRO A 55 -18.51 -6.15 0.20
N ARG A 56 -18.58 -4.91 -0.30
CA ARG A 56 -17.46 -3.97 -0.28
C ARG A 56 -17.16 -3.46 1.14
N GLY A 57 -18.20 -3.24 1.94
CA GLY A 57 -18.10 -2.87 3.35
C GLY A 57 -17.39 -3.93 4.19
N GLN A 58 -17.70 -5.22 3.96
CA GLN A 58 -17.00 -6.31 4.63
C GLN A 58 -15.52 -6.38 4.23
N ALA A 59 -15.19 -6.16 2.94
CA ALA A 59 -13.80 -6.07 2.50
C ALA A 59 -13.06 -4.90 3.17
N ALA A 60 -13.72 -3.74 3.32
CA ALA A 60 -13.16 -2.60 4.03
C ALA A 60 -12.92 -2.91 5.52
N ARG A 61 -13.81 -3.64 6.19
CA ARG A 61 -13.59 -4.10 7.58
C ARG A 61 -12.40 -5.03 7.69
N THR A 62 -12.23 -5.95 6.74
CA THR A 62 -11.04 -6.81 6.70
C THR A 62 -9.77 -5.98 6.52
N ALA A 63 -9.79 -4.97 5.63
CA ALA A 63 -8.64 -4.09 5.46
C ALA A 63 -8.33 -3.30 6.74
N LEU A 64 -9.34 -2.73 7.40
CA LEU A 64 -9.16 -2.00 8.67
C LEU A 64 -8.59 -2.90 9.77
N TYR A 65 -9.05 -4.16 9.86
CA TYR A 65 -8.50 -5.13 10.79
C TYR A 65 -7.03 -5.46 10.48
N LEU A 66 -6.69 -5.71 9.21
CA LEU A 66 -5.31 -6.02 8.81
C LEU A 66 -4.33 -4.88 9.05
N PHE A 67 -4.80 -3.63 8.95
CA PHE A 67 -4.01 -2.44 9.21
C PHE A 67 -4.08 -1.94 10.66
N ASP A 68 -4.66 -2.72 11.58
CA ASP A 68 -4.83 -2.36 12.99
C ASP A 68 -5.51 -0.99 13.16
N ARG A 69 -6.54 -0.75 12.34
CA ARG A 69 -7.25 0.53 12.20
C ARG A 69 -8.73 0.40 12.51
N ASP A 70 -9.07 -0.42 13.49
CA ASP A 70 -10.46 -0.70 13.89
C ASP A 70 -11.25 0.55 14.29
N ALA A 71 -10.58 1.60 14.80
CA ALA A 71 -11.22 2.91 15.06
C ALA A 71 -11.85 3.53 13.79
N GLY A 72 -11.34 3.17 12.60
CA GLY A 72 -11.91 3.57 11.32
C GLY A 72 -13.34 3.07 11.10
N VAL A 73 -13.72 1.94 11.69
CA VAL A 73 -15.10 1.40 11.59
C VAL A 73 -16.10 2.35 12.26
N ALA A 74 -15.74 2.92 13.40
CA ALA A 74 -16.59 3.88 14.10
C ALA A 74 -16.70 5.19 13.32
N LEU A 75 -15.59 5.69 12.77
CA LEU A 75 -15.56 6.90 11.95
C LEU A 75 -16.44 6.79 10.71
N LEU A 76 -16.36 5.66 10.00
CA LEU A 76 -17.18 5.39 8.82
C LEU A 76 -18.67 5.19 9.14
N ARG A 77 -19.03 4.85 10.38
CA ARG A 77 -20.42 4.72 10.84
C ARG A 77 -21.03 6.03 11.35
N SER A 78 -20.19 6.97 11.78
CA SER A 78 -20.61 8.29 12.26
C SER A 78 -20.68 9.35 11.16
N GLY A 79 -20.21 9.02 9.96
CA GLY A 79 -20.25 9.85 8.75
C GLY A 79 -21.61 9.83 8.08
#